data_AF-A0A2U2EH04-F1
#
_entry.id   AF-A0A2U2EH04-F1
#
_cell.length_a   1.000
_cell.length_b   1.000
_cell.length_c   1.000
_cell.angle_alpha   90.00
_cell.angle_beta   90.00
_cell.angle_gamma   90.00
#
_symmetry.space_group_name_H-M   'P 1'
#
loop_
_entity.id
_entity.type
_entity.pdbx_description
1 polymer ?
#
loop_
_entity_poly.entity_id
_entity_poly.type
_entity_poly.pdbx_seq_one_letter_code
_entity_poly.pdbx_strand_id
1 'polypeptide(L)' 'MLINLINISYSAMKLLPYVDDKFASYRNKSIQDFRFALSEGIRRQVFFATFVQKVETQIKSTSVINALKQAFSQNISHL' A
#
# COMPACT_ATOMS: atom_id res chain seq x y z
N MET A 1 6.48 -6.03 28.09
CA MET A 1 5.17 -5.58 28.60
C MET A 1 4.24 -5.27 27.42
N LEU A 2 3.45 -6.25 26.99
CA LEU A 2 2.60 -6.19 25.78
C LEU A 2 1.56 -5.05 25.81
N ILE A 3 1.06 -4.73 27.01
CA ILE A 3 0.11 -3.63 27.25
C ILE A 3 0.67 -2.27 26.77
N ASN A 4 1.98 -2.05 26.94
CA ASN A 4 2.61 -0.79 26.56
C ASN A 4 2.63 -0.60 25.03
N LEU A 5 2.92 -1.67 24.29
CA LEU A 5 3.03 -1.61 22.84
C LEU A 5 1.67 -1.34 22.18
N ILE A 6 0.60 -1.96 22.69
CA ILE A 6 -0.77 -1.72 22.20
C ILE A 6 -1.17 -0.26 22.42
N ASN A 7 -0.90 0.28 23.61
CA ASN A 7 -1.23 1.67 23.95
C ASN A 7 -0.43 2.68 23.09
N ILE A 8 0.86 2.43 22.89
CA ILE A 8 1.71 3.27 22.02
C ILE A 8 1.21 3.20 20.57
N SER A 9 0.91 2.01 20.06
CA SER A 9 0.42 1.83 18.68
C SER A 9 -0.92 2.53 18.46
N TYR A 10 -1.83 2.42 19.42
CA TYR A 10 -3.12 3.10 19.38
C TYR A 10 -2.97 4.62 19.43
N SER A 11 -2.08 5.12 20.29
CA SER A 11 -1.79 6.56 20.40
C SER A 11 -1.16 7.10 19.12
N ALA A 12 -0.19 6.37 18.55
CA ALA A 12 0.41 6.72 17.26
C ALA A 12 -0.64 6.76 16.15
N MET A 13 -1.57 5.80 16.11
CA MET A 13 -2.63 5.76 15.11
C MET A 13 -3.61 6.94 15.24
N LYS A 14 -3.85 7.45 16.45
CA LYS A 14 -4.64 8.69 16.65
C LYS A 14 -3.88 9.94 16.21
N LEU A 15 -2.58 9.99 16.44
CA LEU A 15 -1.76 11.17 16.18
C LEU A 15 -1.38 11.31 14.71
N LEU A 16 -1.22 10.18 14.01
CA LEU A 16 -0.70 10.12 12.65
C LEU A 16 -1.45 11.05 11.64
N PRO A 17 -2.80 11.17 11.67
CA PRO A 17 -3.53 12.14 10.83
C PRO A 17 -3.19 13.62 11.05
N TYR A 18 -2.59 13.96 12.19
CA TYR A 18 -2.20 15.32 12.54
C TYR A 18 -0.73 15.62 12.20
N VAL A 19 0.09 14.58 12.03
CA VAL A 19 1.53 14.70 11.76
C VAL A 19 1.85 14.65 10.27
N ASP A 20 1.08 13.88 9.49
CA ASP A 20 1.27 13.74 8.04
C ASP A 20 0.01 14.18 7.30
N ASP A 21 0.16 15.20 6.44
CA ASP A 21 -0.94 15.77 5.66
C ASP A 21 -1.57 14.78 4.69
N LYS A 22 -0.87 13.71 4.30
CA LYS A 22 -1.47 12.60 3.53
C LYS A 22 -2.67 11.98 4.23
N PHE A 23 -2.68 12.02 5.56
CA PHE A 23 -3.74 11.46 6.40
C PHE A 23 -4.66 12.54 7.00
N ALA A 24 -4.51 13.82 6.63
CA ALA A 24 -5.30 14.91 7.20
C ALA A 24 -6.82 14.70 7.03
N SER A 25 -7.25 14.03 5.96
CA SER A 25 -8.66 13.69 5.72
C SER A 25 -9.24 12.69 6.74
N TYR A 26 -8.41 12.06 7.58
CA TYR A 26 -8.82 11.12 8.62
C TYR A 26 -8.88 11.74 10.03
N ARG A 27 -8.54 13.03 10.21
CA ARG A 27 -8.58 13.72 11.52
C ARG A 27 -9.95 13.62 12.20
N ASN A 28 -11.01 13.68 11.40
CA ASN A 28 -12.42 13.63 11.87
C ASN A 28 -13.11 12.30 11.54
N LYS A 29 -12.37 11.26 11.12
CA LYS A 29 -12.93 9.95 10.77
C LYS A 29 -12.79 8.97 11.92
N SER A 30 -13.51 7.85 11.84
CA SER A 30 -13.34 6.75 12.79
C SER A 30 -11.91 6.22 12.73
N ILE A 31 -11.38 5.90 13.91
CA ILE A 31 -10.08 5.25 14.08
C ILE A 31 -10.05 3.89 13.37
N GLN A 32 -11.18 3.21 13.29
CA GLN A 32 -11.28 1.92 12.59
C GLN A 32 -11.15 2.10 11.08
N ASP A 33 -11.78 3.12 10.51
CA ASP A 33 -11.67 3.46 9.08
C ASP A 33 -10.23 3.85 8.73
N PHE A 34 -9.59 4.65 9.60
CA PHE A 34 -8.19 5.01 9.41
C PHE A 34 -7.28 3.78 9.46
N ARG A 35 -7.48 2.88 10.45
CA ARG A 35 -6.74 1.62 10.53
C ARG A 35 -6.90 0.78 9.28
N PHE A 36 -8.12 0.67 8.75
CA PHE A 36 -8.40 -0.09 7.55
C PHE A 36 -7.66 0.51 6.34
N ALA A 37 -7.79 1.81 6.12
CA ALA A 37 -7.13 2.52 5.03
C ALA A 37 -5.60 2.41 5.11
N LEU A 38 -5.03 2.60 6.30
CA LEU A 38 -3.60 2.44 6.56
C LEU A 38 -3.14 0.99 6.27
N SER A 39 -3.94 0.00 6.68
CA SER A 39 -3.62 -1.42 6.45
C SER A 39 -3.70 -1.81 4.97
N GLU A 40 -4.64 -1.25 4.22
CA GLU A 40 -4.70 -1.39 2.75
C GLU A 40 -3.47 -0.74 2.10
N GLY A 41 -3.08 0.46 2.55
CA GLY A 41 -1.89 1.15 2.06
C GLY A 41 -0.60 0.33 2.27
N ILE A 42 -0.42 -0.23 3.46
CA ILE A 42 0.73 -1.09 3.79
C ILE A 42 0.71 -2.35 2.93
N ARG A 43 -0.45 -3.03 2.82
CA ARG A 43 -0.56 -4.26 2.00
C ARG A 43 -0.21 -4.00 0.54
N ARG A 44 -0.67 -2.88 -0.04
CA ARG A 44 -0.30 -2.47 -1.40
C ARG A 44 1.20 -2.25 -1.57
N GLN A 45 1.83 -1.56 -0.62
CA GLN A 45 3.28 -1.31 -0.67
C GLN A 45 4.08 -2.61 -0.56
N VAL A 46 3.74 -3.49 0.39
CA VAL A 46 4.39 -4.78 0.57
C VAL A 46 4.23 -5.65 -0.67
N PHE A 47 3.01 -5.71 -1.24
CA PHE A 47 2.76 -6.43 -2.48
C PHE A 47 3.64 -5.90 -3.62
N PHE A 48 3.68 -4.58 -3.82
CA PHE A 48 4.45 -3.99 -4.90
C PHE A 48 5.96 -4.21 -4.73
N ALA A 49 6.50 -3.99 -3.53
CA ALA A 49 7.91 -4.25 -3.24
C ALA A 49 8.27 -5.72 -3.47
N THR A 50 7.43 -6.65 -3.02
CA THR A 50 7.61 -8.09 -3.25
C THR A 50 7.54 -8.43 -4.74
N PHE A 51 6.61 -7.83 -5.46
CA PHE A 51 6.46 -8.05 -6.90
C PHE A 51 7.71 -7.57 -7.66
N VAL A 52 8.15 -6.34 -7.43
CA VAL A 52 9.37 -5.78 -8.05
C VAL A 52 10.56 -6.67 -7.75
N GLN A 53 10.76 -7.06 -6.48
CA GLN A 53 11.85 -7.95 -6.10
C GLN A 53 11.80 -9.28 -6.86
N LYS A 54 10.62 -9.90 -7.03
CA LYS A 54 10.47 -11.14 -7.80
C LYS A 54 10.73 -10.94 -9.29
N VAL A 55 10.36 -9.79 -9.86
CA VAL A 55 10.64 -9.44 -11.26
C VAL A 55 12.11 -9.07 -11.50
N GLU A 56 12.84 -8.66 -10.48
CA GLU A 56 14.28 -8.45 -10.62
C GLU A 56 15.06 -9.75 -10.46
N THR A 57 14.66 -10.59 -9.51
CA THR A 57 15.46 -11.75 -9.09
C THR A 57 15.06 -13.07 -9.73
N GLN A 58 13.79 -13.27 -10.09
CA GLN A 58 13.27 -14.58 -10.54
C GLN A 58 12.73 -14.56 -11.95
N ILE A 59 12.05 -13.49 -12.36
CA ILE A 59 11.40 -13.39 -13.67
C ILE A 59 12.15 -12.34 -14.47
N LYS A 60 12.83 -12.69 -15.57
CA LYS A 60 13.50 -11.70 -16.43
C LYS A 60 12.58 -10.49 -16.70
N SER A 61 13.00 -9.30 -16.28
CA SER A 61 12.13 -8.11 -16.31
C SER A 61 11.66 -7.76 -17.73
N THR A 62 12.42 -8.14 -18.75
CA THR A 62 12.04 -8.04 -20.16
C THR A 62 10.77 -8.82 -20.51
N SER A 63 10.58 -10.02 -19.95
CA SER A 63 9.36 -10.81 -20.16
C SER A 63 8.14 -10.12 -19.54
N VAL A 64 8.32 -9.54 -18.35
CA VAL A 64 7.24 -8.79 -17.66
C VAL A 64 6.89 -7.52 -18.43
N ILE A 65 7.89 -6.77 -18.91
CA ILE A 65 7.68 -5.57 -19.73
C ILE A 65 6.95 -5.91 -21.03
N ASN A 66 7.30 -7.02 -21.69
CA ASN A 66 6.63 -7.44 -22.91
C ASN A 66 5.18 -7.88 -22.65
N ALA A 67 4.91 -8.61 -21.58
CA ALA A 67 3.56 -8.98 -21.18
C ALA A 67 2.71 -7.74 -20.84
N LEU A 68 3.28 -6.75 -20.14
CA LEU A 68 2.62 -5.48 -19.86
C LEU A 68 2.30 -4.72 -21.16
N LYS A 69 3.26 -4.59 -22.07
CA LYS A 69 3.03 -3.96 -23.39
C LYS A 69 1.89 -4.64 -24.15
N GLN A 70 1.87 -5.97 -24.16
CA GLN A 70 0.80 -6.72 -24.82
C GLN A 70 -0.57 -6.48 -24.15
N ALA A 71 -0.64 -6.48 -22.83
CA ALA A 71 -1.89 -6.23 -22.10
C ALA A 71 -2.44 -4.82 -22.37
N PHE A 72 -1.59 -3.80 -22.44
CA PHE A 72 -2.01 -2.44 -22.79
C PHE A 72 -2.44 -2.33 -24.27
N SER A 73 -1.70 -2.94 -25.20
CA SER A 73 -2.09 -2.95 -26.61
C SER A 73 -3.42 -3.67 -26.84
N GLN A 74 -3.69 -4.77 -26.13
CA GLN A 74 -4.98 -5.46 -26.23
C GLN A 74 -6.13 -4.63 -25.67
N ASN A 75 -5.93 -3.94 -24.54
CA ASN A 75 -6.95 -3.05 -23.98
C ASN A 75 -7.30 -1.88 -24.92
N ILE A 76 -6.34 -1.38 -25.72
CA ILE A 76 -6.59 -0.33 -26.71
C ILE A 76 -7.31 -0.88 -27.95
N SER A 77 -7.04 -2.12 -28.37
CA SER A 77 -7.75 -2.75 -29.50
C SER A 77 -9.19 -3.18 -29.20
N HIS A 78 -9.56 -3.23 -27.92
CA HIS A 78 -10.92 -3.55 -27.45
C HIS A 78 -11.76 -2.31 -27.12
N LEU A 79 -11.22 -1.10 -27.36
CA LEU A 79 -11.91 0.18 -27.23
C LEU A 79 -12.29 0.72 -28.62
#